data_AF-A0A8D3DFE5-F1
#
_entry.id   AF-A0A8D3DFE5-F1
#
_cell.length_a   1.000
_cell.length_b   1.000
_cell.length_c   1.000
_cell.angle_alpha   90.00
_cell.angle_beta   90.00
_cell.angle_gamma   90.00
#
_symmetry.space_group_name_H-M   'P 1'
#
loop_
_entity.id
_entity.type
_entity.pdbx_description
1 polymer ?
#
loop_
_entity_poly.entity_id
_entity_poly.type
_entity_poly.pdbx_seq_one_letter_code
_entity_poly.pdbx_strand_id
1 'polypeptide(L)'
;AAGGRGRGKTGGKARAKAKTRSSRAGLQFPILELAGNAARDNKKTRIIPRHLQLAVRNDEELNKLLGGVTIAQGGVRKCANRLLYIEHNYTD
;
A
#
# COMPACT_ATOMS: atom_id res chain seq x y z
N ALA A 1 37.75 37.65 -43.55
CA ALA A 1 36.67 37.56 -42.55
C ALA A 1 36.74 36.18 -41.90
N ALA A 2 37.13 36.05 -40.62
CA ALA A 2 36.23 35.94 -39.45
C ALA A 2 35.06 34.97 -39.71
N GLY A 3 34.77 33.87 -38.99
CA GLY A 3 35.15 33.33 -37.69
C GLY A 3 33.95 32.53 -37.14
N GLY A 4 34.17 31.62 -36.18
CA GLY A 4 33.10 31.00 -35.34
C GLY A 4 33.01 29.48 -35.47
N ARG A 5 33.57 28.66 -34.57
CA ARG A 5 33.12 28.32 -33.19
C ARG A 5 31.70 27.75 -33.10
N GLY A 6 31.63 26.47 -32.74
CA GLY A 6 30.69 25.96 -31.72
C GLY A 6 29.83 24.79 -32.19
N ARG A 7 29.85 23.63 -31.51
CA ARG A 7 29.20 23.35 -30.20
C ARG A 7 27.81 22.73 -30.48
N GLY A 8 27.46 21.53 -30.03
CA GLY A 8 28.11 20.54 -29.18
C GLY A 8 27.29 19.25 -29.22
N LYS A 9 27.84 18.18 -28.64
CA LYS A 9 27.23 16.85 -28.53
C LYS A 9 25.81 16.96 -27.96
N THR A 10 24.80 16.56 -28.74
CA THR A 10 23.44 16.31 -28.22
C THR A 10 23.47 15.00 -27.44
N GLY A 11 24.07 15.07 -26.25
CA GLY A 11 23.99 14.00 -25.26
C GLY A 11 22.55 13.88 -24.81
N GLY A 12 21.84 12.90 -25.35
CA GLY A 12 20.51 12.51 -24.87
C GLY A 12 20.62 12.21 -23.38
N LYS A 13 20.09 13.11 -22.54
CA LYS A 13 20.00 12.86 -21.11
C LYS A 13 19.09 11.65 -20.94
N ALA A 14 19.68 10.49 -20.63
CA ALA A 14 18.93 9.33 -20.21
C ALA A 14 17.99 9.76 -19.08
N ARG A 15 16.69 9.75 -19.35
CA ARG A 15 15.65 10.17 -18.41
C ARG A 15 15.83 9.29 -17.17
N ALA A 16 16.33 9.85 -16.08
CA ALA A 16 16.51 9.12 -14.83
C ALA A 16 15.14 8.51 -14.47
N LYS A 17 15.07 7.18 -14.37
CA LYS A 17 13.84 6.50 -13.94
C LYS A 17 13.44 7.09 -12.60
N ALA A 18 12.21 7.59 -12.51
CA ALA A 18 11.68 8.18 -11.28
C ALA A 18 11.71 7.10 -10.19
N LYS A 19 12.67 7.21 -9.26
CA LYS A 19 12.75 6.34 -8.10
C LYS A 19 11.62 6.77 -7.16
N THR A 20 10.58 5.95 -7.09
CA THR A 20 9.38 6.21 -6.28
C THR A 20 9.78 6.46 -4.83
N ARG A 21 8.99 7.27 -4.10
CA ARG A 21 9.27 7.53 -2.67
C ARG A 21 9.33 6.22 -1.86
N SER A 22 8.57 5.19 -2.27
CA SER A 22 8.61 3.85 -1.68
C SER A 22 9.97 3.16 -1.83
N SER A 23 10.61 3.27 -3.00
CA SER A 23 11.93 2.66 -3.27
C SER A 23 13.09 3.40 -2.60
N ARG A 24 12.85 4.58 -2.01
CA ARG A 24 13.81 5.29 -1.14
C ARG A 24 13.66 4.95 0.34
N ALA A 25 12.46 4.58 0.77
CA ALA A 25 12.17 4.30 2.17
C ALA A 25 12.50 2.85 2.58
N GLY A 26 13.01 2.01 1.67
CA GLY A 26 13.31 0.59 1.95
C GLY A 26 12.04 -0.27 2.15
N LEU A 27 10.86 0.30 1.90
CA LEU A 27 9.57 -0.31 2.14
C LEU A 27 9.19 -1.23 0.97
N GLN A 28 9.93 -2.33 0.80
CA GLN A 28 9.56 -3.41 -0.10
C GLN A 28 8.58 -4.33 0.65
N PHE A 29 7.35 -3.87 0.88
CA PHE A 29 6.32 -4.74 1.47
C PHE A 29 5.69 -5.60 0.39
N PRO A 30 5.71 -6.93 0.50
CA PRO A 30 4.85 -7.77 -0.29
C PRO A 30 3.41 -7.63 0.24
N ILE A 31 2.73 -6.55 -0.15
CA ILE A 31 1.29 -6.33 0.13
C ILE A 31 0.47 -7.53 -0.35
N LEU A 32 0.96 -8.23 -1.39
CA LEU A 32 0.36 -9.45 -1.92
C LEU A 32 0.45 -10.63 -0.95
N GLU A 33 1.52 -10.74 -0.17
CA GLU A 33 1.68 -11.78 0.87
C GLU A 33 0.74 -11.53 2.04
N LEU A 34 0.69 -10.29 2.54
CA LEU A 34 -0.24 -9.88 3.58
C LEU A 34 -1.70 -10.05 3.14
N ALA A 35 -2.03 -9.67 1.90
CA ALA A 35 -3.36 -9.86 1.34
C ALA A 35 -3.66 -11.34 1.05
N GLY A 36 -2.65 -12.16 0.76
CA GLY A 36 -2.76 -13.60 0.64
C GLY A 36 -3.10 -14.25 1.98
N ASN A 37 -2.41 -13.86 3.06
CA ASN A 37 -2.73 -14.31 4.42
C ASN A 37 -4.14 -13.89 4.81
N ALA A 38 -4.51 -12.63 4.59
CA ALA A 38 -5.87 -12.17 4.81
C ALA A 38 -6.92 -12.92 3.96
N ALA A 39 -6.59 -13.36 2.74
CA ALA A 39 -7.47 -14.17 1.93
C ALA A 39 -7.69 -15.57 2.52
N ARG A 40 -6.61 -16.18 3.04
CA ARG A 40 -6.64 -17.48 3.72
C ARG A 40 -7.47 -17.41 5.00
N ASP A 41 -7.33 -16.35 5.77
CA ASP A 41 -8.15 -16.11 6.98
C ASP A 41 -9.64 -16.00 6.66
N ASN A 42 -9.96 -15.42 5.51
CA ASN A 42 -11.34 -15.32 5.00
C ASN A 42 -11.79 -16.58 4.24
N LYS A 43 -11.01 -17.67 4.26
CA LYS A 43 -11.28 -18.95 3.57
C LYS A 43 -11.53 -18.79 2.07
N LYS A 44 -10.89 -17.82 1.43
CA LYS A 44 -11.03 -17.51 0.00
C LYS A 44 -9.73 -17.81 -0.75
N THR A 45 -9.85 -18.46 -1.90
CA THR A 45 -8.71 -18.79 -2.77
C THR A 45 -8.25 -17.62 -3.65
N ARG A 46 -9.11 -16.60 -3.83
CA ARG A 46 -8.84 -15.41 -4.64
C ARG A 46 -8.67 -14.18 -3.76
N ILE A 47 -7.66 -13.38 -4.05
CA ILE A 47 -7.45 -12.06 -3.43
C ILE A 47 -8.52 -11.10 -3.96
N ILE A 48 -9.29 -10.49 -3.05
CA ILE A 48 -10.29 -9.45 -3.36
C ILE A 48 -9.89 -8.11 -2.74
N PRO A 49 -10.44 -6.97 -3.19
CA PRO A 49 -10.11 -5.64 -2.65
C PRO A 49 -10.24 -5.53 -1.13
N ARG A 50 -11.18 -6.29 -0.53
CA ARG A 50 -11.33 -6.42 0.93
C ARG A 50 -10.07 -6.96 1.62
N HIS A 51 -9.38 -7.93 1.05
CA HIS A 51 -8.18 -8.51 1.65
C HIS A 51 -7.01 -7.51 1.65
N LEU A 52 -6.91 -6.69 0.60
CA LEU A 52 -5.95 -5.58 0.54
C LEU A 52 -6.23 -4.54 1.63
N GLN A 53 -7.51 -4.17 1.80
CA GLN A 53 -7.92 -3.24 2.85
C GLN A 53 -7.66 -3.80 4.25
N LEU A 54 -7.93 -5.09 4.49
CA LEU A 54 -7.62 -5.74 5.76
C LEU A 54 -6.12 -5.74 6.03
N ALA A 55 -5.29 -6.14 5.06
CA ALA A 55 -3.84 -6.14 5.18
C ALA A 55 -3.26 -4.75 5.47
N VAL A 56 -3.66 -3.73 4.70
CA VAL A 56 -3.19 -2.35 4.85
C VAL A 56 -3.64 -1.73 6.16
N ARG A 57 -4.89 -1.95 6.57
CA ARG A 57 -5.40 -1.37 7.80
C ARG A 57 -4.92 -2.11 9.02
N ASN A 58 -4.55 -3.39 8.94
CA ASN A 58 -4.03 -4.22 10.03
C ASN A 58 -2.59 -3.90 10.43
N ASP A 59 -1.82 -3.35 9.51
CA ASP A 59 -0.42 -2.99 9.71
C ASP A 59 -0.27 -1.49 10.01
N GLU A 60 0.45 -1.17 11.08
CA GLU A 60 0.64 0.21 11.55
C GLU A 60 1.51 1.06 10.61
N GLU A 61 2.50 0.47 9.96
CA GLU A 61 3.41 1.17 9.05
C GLU A 61 2.72 1.45 7.72
N LEU A 62 1.98 0.46 7.19
CA LEU A 62 1.19 0.63 5.98
C LEU A 62 0.00 1.56 6.20
N ASN A 63 -0.65 1.54 7.37
CA ASN A 63 -1.75 2.44 7.67
C ASN A 63 -1.29 3.90 7.79
N LYS A 64 -0.09 4.16 8.33
CA LYS A 64 0.52 5.51 8.36
C LYS A 64 0.95 5.96 6.97
N LEU A 65 1.53 5.07 6.17
CA LEU A 65 1.99 5.38 4.81
C LEU A 65 0.82 5.59 3.82
N LEU A 66 -0.24 4.81 3.97
CA LEU A 66 -1.40 4.79 3.07
C LEU A 66 -2.66 5.40 3.72
N GLY A 67 -2.50 6.19 4.79
CA GLY A 67 -3.62 6.76 5.54
C GLY A 67 -4.58 7.60 4.68
N GLY A 68 -4.04 8.33 3.70
CA GLY A 68 -4.80 9.13 2.73
C GLY A 68 -5.21 8.40 1.44
N VAL A 69 -4.94 7.10 1.32
CA VAL A 69 -5.27 6.31 0.13
C VAL A 69 -6.60 5.58 0.34
N THR A 70 -7.54 5.80 -0.59
CA THR A 70 -8.83 5.10 -0.61
C THR A 70 -8.72 3.83 -1.46
N ILE A 71 -8.91 2.66 -0.86
CA ILE A 71 -9.01 1.38 -1.59
C ILE A 71 -10.48 1.16 -1.97
N ALA A 72 -10.78 1.27 -3.26
CA ALA A 72 -12.11 1.00 -3.80
C ALA A 72 -12.57 -0.43 -3.48
N GLN A 73 -13.85 -0.60 -3.11
CA GLN A 73 -14.45 -1.89 -2.72
C GLN A 73 -13.81 -2.61 -1.51
N GLY A 74 -12.96 -1.92 -0.73
CA GLY A 74 -12.29 -2.49 0.44
C GLY A 74 -13.14 -2.56 1.72
N GLY A 75 -14.14 -1.68 1.89
CA GLY A 75 -14.90 -1.54 3.14
C GLY A 75 -14.06 -1.08 4.35
N VAL A 76 -14.55 -1.26 5.58
CA VAL A 76 -13.85 -0.85 6.82
C VAL A 76 -13.47 -2.07 7.67
N ARG A 77 -12.30 -2.08 8.33
CA ARG A 77 -11.89 -3.20 9.21
C ARG A 77 -12.98 -3.42 10.28
N LYS A 78 -13.31 -4.68 10.60
CA LYS A 78 -14.26 -4.96 11.68
C LYS A 78 -13.58 -4.59 13.01
N CYS A 79 -14.01 -3.51 13.63
CA CYS A 79 -13.67 -3.17 15.01
C CYS A 79 -14.86 -3.58 15.88
N ALA A 80 -14.78 -4.74 16.53
CA ALA A 80 -15.76 -5.09 17.56
C ALA A 80 -15.47 -4.24 18.80
N ASN A 81 -16.50 -3.57 19.35
CA ASN A 81 -16.37 -2.85 20.59
C ASN A 81 -16.43 -3.86 21.75
N ARG A 82 -15.35 -3.99 22.53
CA ARG A 82 -15.21 -5.02 23.58
C ARG A 82 -16.38 -5.02 24.57
N LEU A 83 -16.98 -3.85 24.83
CA LEU A 83 -18.13 -3.70 25.71
C LEU A 83 -19.37 -4.48 25.23
N LEU A 84 -19.63 -4.54 23.92
CA LEU A 84 -20.76 -5.30 23.37
C LEU A 84 -20.59 -6.82 23.52
N TYR A 85 -19.35 -7.30 23.63
CA TYR A 85 -19.08 -8.73 23.85
C TYR A 85 -19.31 -9.13 25.32
N ILE A 86 -19.08 -8.20 26.25
CA ILE A 86 -19.30 -8.43 27.68
C ILE A 86 -20.81 -8.52 27.96
N GLU A 87 -21.64 -7.66 27.36
CA GLU A 87 -23.09 -7.68 27.62
C GLU A 87 -23.76 -9.00 27.23
N HIS A 88 -23.35 -9.63 26.12
CA HIS A 88 -23.90 -10.93 25.70
C HIS A 88 -23.39 -12.15 26.48
N ASN A 89 -22.34 -12.02 27.31
CA ASN A 89 -21.80 -13.12 28.11
C ASN A 89 -22.01 -12.92 29.63
N TYR A 90 -22.61 -11.81 30.04
CA TYR A 90 -23.00 -11.51 31.43
C TYR A 90 -24.51 -11.39 31.61
N THR A 91 -25.30 -11.49 30.52
CA THR A 91 -26.74 -11.73 30.58
C THR A 91 -27.02 -13.23 30.49
N ASP A 92 -26.64 -13.93 31.55
CA ASP A 92 -27.29 -15.18 32.02
C ASP A 92 -27.61 -14.99 33.51
#